data_AF-A0A8T5T073-F1
#
_entry.id   AF-A0A8T5T073-F1
#
_cell.length_a   1.000
_cell.length_b   1.000
_cell.length_c   1.000
_cell.angle_alpha   90.00
_cell.angle_beta   90.00
_cell.angle_gamma   90.00
#
_symmetry.space_group_name_H-M   'P 1'
#
loop_
_entity.id
_entity.type
_entity.pdbx_description
1 polymer ?
#
loop_
_entity_poly.entity_id
_entity_poly.type
_entity_poly.pdbx_seq_one_letter_code
_entity_poly.pdbx_strand_id
1 'polypeptide(L)'
;ENLYGIGIYSTDSATILYNILLRNSEYGVFLDDDSNRNKIHHNDFIDNNENGTEYGESQGYDDGYGNEWFDADAEEGNYWSNHRGSDDYLIDGKAESTDSYPFGEPLVYTPTDGVSLNILFLPIALLLLARFIHRSKSRKTKCRNHL
;
A
#
# COMPACT_ATOMS: atom_id res chain seq x y z
N GLU A 1 1.75 15.70 6.42
CA GLU A 1 0.74 14.64 6.51
C GLU A 1 -0.61 15.28 6.29
N ASN A 2 -1.51 14.61 5.57
CA ASN A 2 -2.88 15.07 5.41
C ASN A 2 -3.71 14.50 6.56
N LEU A 3 -4.80 15.17 6.94
CA LEU A 3 -5.75 14.62 7.90
C LEU A 3 -6.37 13.33 7.36
N TYR A 4 -6.94 13.43 6.15
CA TYR A 4 -7.54 12.30 5.44
C TYR A 4 -6.84 12.03 4.11
N GLY A 5 -6.79 10.76 3.71
CA GLY A 5 -6.40 10.38 2.35
C GLY A 5 -7.51 10.75 1.36
N ILE A 6 -8.73 10.29 1.64
CA ILE A 6 -9.96 10.62 0.92
C ILE A 6 -11.03 11.00 1.94
N GLY A 7 -11.56 12.23 1.84
CA GLY A 7 -12.74 12.66 2.60
C GLY A 7 -13.97 12.66 1.70
N ILE A 8 -15.03 11.97 2.12
CA ILE A 8 -16.31 11.90 1.44
C ILE A 8 -17.35 12.65 2.28
N TYR A 9 -18.03 13.60 1.63
CA TYR A 9 -19.01 14.47 2.26
C TYR A 9 -20.31 14.48 1.46
N SER A 10 -21.43 14.27 2.12
CA SER A 10 -22.78 14.27 1.52
C SER A 10 -22.87 13.51 0.19
N THR A 11 -22.24 12.34 0.11
CA THR A 11 -22.11 11.58 -1.13
C THR A 11 -22.67 10.18 -0.97
N ASP A 12 -23.54 9.81 -1.92
CA ASP A 12 -24.16 8.51 -1.94
C ASP A 12 -23.67 7.65 -3.11
N SER A 13 -23.58 6.34 -2.88
CA SER A 13 -23.38 5.33 -3.95
C SER A 13 -22.08 5.49 -4.76
N ALA A 14 -21.03 6.05 -4.16
CA ALA A 14 -19.70 6.06 -4.74
C ALA A 14 -18.97 4.72 -4.54
N THR A 15 -17.92 4.50 -5.31
CA THR A 15 -17.05 3.31 -5.17
C THR A 15 -15.59 3.75 -5.09
N ILE A 16 -14.89 3.29 -4.05
CA ILE A 16 -13.48 3.53 -3.79
C ILE A 16 -12.76 2.19 -3.79
N LEU A 17 -11.92 1.96 -4.79
CA LEU A 17 -11.25 0.68 -4.99
C LEU A 17 -9.85 0.84 -5.59
N TYR A 18 -8.93 -0.06 -5.23
CA TYR A 18 -7.53 -0.11 -5.69
C TYR A 18 -6.72 1.17 -5.44
N ASN A 19 -6.94 1.83 -4.29
CA ASN A 19 -6.12 2.96 -3.84
C ASN A 19 -5.08 2.53 -2.79
N ILE A 20 -3.98 3.25 -2.73
CA ILE A 20 -3.01 3.19 -1.63
C ILE A 20 -3.21 4.43 -0.77
N LEU A 21 -3.60 4.23 0.49
CA LEU A 21 -3.84 5.29 1.45
C LEU A 21 -2.76 5.20 2.52
N LEU A 22 -1.82 6.15 2.48
CA LEU A 22 -0.55 6.02 3.20
C LEU A 22 -0.30 7.21 4.12
N ARG A 23 -0.10 6.96 5.41
CA ARG A 23 0.42 7.94 6.40
C ARG A 23 -0.39 9.24 6.46
N ASN A 24 -1.70 9.10 6.50
CA ASN A 24 -2.58 10.20 6.91
C ASN A 24 -2.61 10.26 8.43
N SER A 25 -2.61 11.48 8.98
CA SER A 25 -2.51 11.70 10.42
C SER A 25 -3.76 11.24 11.17
N GLU A 26 -4.91 11.24 10.50
CA GLU A 26 -6.14 10.57 10.93
C GLU A 26 -6.41 9.45 9.91
N TYR A 27 -7.57 9.41 9.27
CA TYR A 27 -8.00 8.24 8.50
C TYR A 27 -7.49 8.21 7.05
N GLY A 28 -7.34 7.02 6.49
CA GLY A 28 -7.16 6.84 5.06
C GLY A 28 -8.41 7.27 4.27
N VAL A 29 -9.58 6.85 4.74
CA VAL A 29 -10.90 7.23 4.21
C VAL A 29 -11.79 7.69 5.35
N PHE A 30 -12.42 8.85 5.19
CA PHE A 30 -13.39 9.43 6.11
C PHE A 30 -14.73 9.63 5.41
N LEU A 31 -15.82 9.09 5.96
CA LEU A 31 -17.20 9.33 5.52
C LEU A 31 -17.95 10.11 6.59
N ASP A 32 -18.56 11.24 6.20
CA ASP A 32 -19.47 11.97 7.07
C ASP A 32 -20.83 11.27 7.23
N ASP A 33 -21.65 11.77 8.14
CA ASP A 33 -22.97 11.23 8.50
C ASP A 33 -23.99 11.28 7.35
N ASP A 34 -23.79 12.16 6.38
CA ASP A 34 -24.62 12.29 5.18
C ASP A 34 -24.07 11.51 3.97
N SER A 35 -23.07 10.64 4.14
CA SER A 35 -22.48 9.84 3.05
C SER A 35 -22.88 8.36 3.13
N ASN A 36 -23.77 7.92 2.24
CA ASN A 36 -24.45 6.63 2.39
C ASN A 36 -24.27 5.68 1.22
N ARG A 37 -24.36 4.37 1.50
CA ARG A 37 -24.36 3.31 0.47
C ARG A 37 -23.15 3.34 -0.46
N ASN A 38 -22.02 3.84 0.02
CA ASN A 38 -20.75 3.81 -0.68
C ASN A 38 -20.10 2.43 -0.51
N LYS A 39 -19.26 2.06 -1.47
CA LYS A 39 -18.50 0.80 -1.46
C LYS A 39 -17.02 1.11 -1.39
N ILE A 40 -16.34 0.57 -0.38
CA ILE A 40 -14.91 0.79 -0.12
C ILE A 40 -14.27 -0.58 0.06
N HIS A 41 -13.66 -1.11 -0.99
CA HIS A 41 -13.03 -2.43 -0.95
C HIS A 41 -11.79 -2.45 -1.84
N HIS A 42 -10.90 -3.41 -1.59
CA HIS A 42 -9.66 -3.60 -2.34
C HIS A 42 -8.71 -2.40 -2.32
N ASN A 43 -8.69 -1.64 -1.23
CA ASN A 43 -7.70 -0.60 -1.01
C ASN A 43 -6.64 -1.09 -0.02
N ASP A 44 -5.46 -0.47 -0.07
CA ASP A 44 -4.39 -0.69 0.88
C ASP A 44 -4.30 0.50 1.85
N PHE A 45 -4.74 0.29 3.09
CA PHE A 45 -4.62 1.23 4.19
C PHE A 45 -3.29 0.97 4.93
N ILE A 46 -2.33 1.86 4.72
CA ILE A 46 -0.98 1.75 5.24
C ILE A 46 -0.69 2.89 6.20
N ASP A 47 -0.57 2.54 7.48
CA ASP A 47 -0.03 3.41 8.52
C ASP A 47 -0.79 4.75 8.60
N ASN A 48 -2.10 4.71 8.41
CA ASN A 48 -2.98 5.84 8.73
C ASN A 48 -3.39 5.76 10.19
N ASN A 49 -3.71 6.90 10.79
CA ASN A 49 -4.18 6.97 12.17
C ASN A 49 -3.27 6.24 13.18
N GLU A 50 -1.94 6.23 12.97
CA GLU A 50 -1.01 5.44 13.79
C GLU A 50 -1.00 5.86 15.27
N ASN A 51 -1.41 7.10 15.56
CA ASN A 51 -1.51 7.63 16.92
C ASN A 51 -2.92 7.52 17.50
N GLY A 52 -3.88 6.99 16.74
CA GLY A 52 -5.30 7.03 17.06
C GLY A 52 -5.89 8.44 17.05
N THR A 53 -7.22 8.49 17.18
CA THR A 53 -7.99 9.69 17.45
C THR A 53 -8.80 9.52 18.74
N GLU A 54 -9.63 10.50 19.09
CA GLU A 54 -10.62 10.36 20.16
C GLU A 54 -11.72 9.33 19.84
N TYR A 55 -11.86 8.93 18.57
CA TYR A 55 -12.88 7.98 18.11
C TYR A 55 -12.37 6.54 18.00
N GLY A 56 -11.06 6.34 17.87
CA GLY A 56 -10.46 5.00 17.80
C GLY A 56 -9.12 4.95 17.07
N GLU A 57 -8.71 3.72 16.74
CA GLU A 57 -7.42 3.39 16.11
C GLU A 57 -7.59 2.75 14.72
N SER A 58 -8.81 2.78 14.16
CA SER A 58 -9.07 2.28 12.82
C SER A 58 -8.43 3.21 11.78
N GLN A 59 -8.06 2.67 10.63
CA GLN A 59 -7.55 3.48 9.51
C GLN A 59 -8.67 4.02 8.62
N GLY A 60 -9.92 3.64 8.88
CA GLY A 60 -11.12 4.16 8.21
C GLY A 60 -12.09 4.75 9.23
N TYR A 61 -12.92 5.69 8.78
CA TYR A 61 -13.98 6.29 9.58
C TYR A 61 -15.29 6.35 8.81
N ASP A 62 -16.37 5.96 9.46
CA ASP A 62 -17.71 5.86 8.89
C ASP A 62 -18.78 6.31 9.89
N ASP A 63 -19.31 7.51 9.68
CA ASP A 63 -20.48 8.03 10.40
C ASP A 63 -21.78 7.89 9.59
N GLY A 64 -21.70 7.42 8.35
CA GLY A 64 -22.84 7.32 7.44
C GLY A 64 -23.70 6.07 7.66
N TYR A 65 -24.48 5.71 6.65
CA TYR A 65 -25.36 4.54 6.71
C TYR A 65 -25.27 3.64 5.47
N GLY A 66 -25.18 2.33 5.73
CA GLY A 66 -25.23 1.29 4.70
C GLY A 66 -24.03 1.31 3.76
N ASN A 67 -22.90 1.89 4.18
CA ASN A 67 -21.65 1.79 3.46
C ASN A 67 -21.08 0.36 3.64
N GLU A 68 -20.49 -0.18 2.59
CA GLU A 68 -19.90 -1.52 2.58
C GLU A 68 -18.38 -1.39 2.48
N TRP A 69 -17.66 -1.91 3.49
CA TRP A 69 -16.20 -1.90 3.56
C TRP A 69 -15.57 -3.19 3.01
N PHE A 70 -16.36 -3.98 2.29
CA PHE A 70 -15.97 -5.20 1.62
C PHE A 70 -16.88 -5.46 0.42
N ASP A 71 -16.45 -6.33 -0.48
CA ASP A 71 -17.25 -6.88 -1.56
C ASP A 71 -17.88 -8.21 -1.08
N ALA A 72 -19.18 -8.17 -0.81
CA ALA A 72 -19.93 -9.34 -0.33
C ALA A 72 -20.05 -10.46 -1.37
N ASP A 73 -20.01 -10.13 -2.66
CA ASP A 73 -20.14 -11.13 -3.73
C ASP A 73 -18.82 -11.90 -3.92
N ALA A 74 -17.69 -11.22 -3.74
CA ALA A 74 -16.36 -11.81 -3.84
C ALA A 74 -15.83 -12.37 -2.51
N GLU A 75 -16.44 -12.00 -1.38
CA GLU A 75 -15.92 -12.27 -0.03
C GLU A 75 -14.51 -11.66 0.16
N GLU A 76 -14.33 -10.41 -0.30
CA GLU A 76 -13.03 -9.73 -0.36
C GLU A 76 -13.11 -8.28 0.15
N GLY A 77 -12.21 -7.89 1.05
CA GLY A 77 -12.22 -6.61 1.75
C GLY A 77 -11.12 -5.65 1.34
N ASN A 78 -10.57 -4.91 2.29
CA ASN A 78 -9.40 -4.06 2.16
C ASN A 78 -8.21 -4.68 2.90
N TYR A 79 -7.00 -4.22 2.59
CA TYR A 79 -5.83 -4.51 3.41
C TYR A 79 -5.62 -3.40 4.45
N TRP A 80 -5.33 -3.80 5.68
CA TRP A 80 -5.14 -2.89 6.81
C TRP A 80 -3.79 -3.18 7.48
N SER A 81 -2.82 -2.26 7.37
CA SER A 81 -1.44 -2.52 7.85
C SER A 81 -1.32 -2.73 9.37
N ASN A 82 -2.29 -2.28 10.16
CA ASN A 82 -2.37 -2.50 11.60
C ASN A 82 -3.19 -3.75 11.98
N HIS A 83 -3.84 -4.42 11.03
CA HIS A 83 -4.56 -5.66 11.27
C HIS A 83 -3.60 -6.87 11.22
N ARG A 84 -3.75 -7.78 12.18
CA ARG A 84 -2.92 -8.97 12.37
C ARG A 84 -3.83 -10.16 12.71
N GLY A 85 -4.80 -10.45 11.86
CA GLY A 85 -5.80 -11.48 12.13
C GLY A 85 -6.58 -11.89 10.89
N SER A 86 -7.55 -12.77 11.11
CA SER A 86 -8.58 -13.16 10.14
C SER A 86 -9.98 -12.76 10.62
N ASP A 87 -10.04 -12.00 11.71
CA ASP A 87 -11.29 -11.51 12.27
C ASP A 87 -11.68 -10.22 11.55
N ASP A 88 -12.95 -9.84 11.63
CA ASP A 88 -13.46 -8.60 11.07
C ASP A 88 -12.65 -7.38 11.54
N TYR A 89 -12.38 -6.46 10.63
CA TYR A 89 -11.75 -5.19 10.94
C TYR A 89 -12.82 -4.14 11.24
N LEU A 90 -12.82 -3.62 12.48
CA LEU A 90 -13.78 -2.60 12.91
C LEU A 90 -13.41 -1.23 12.33
N ILE A 91 -14.40 -0.54 11.80
CA ILE A 91 -14.26 0.84 11.29
C ILE A 91 -14.71 1.80 12.38
N ASP A 92 -13.91 2.86 12.62
CA ASP A 92 -14.28 3.87 13.61
C ASP A 92 -15.51 4.66 13.14
N GLY A 93 -16.28 5.22 14.09
CA GLY A 93 -17.47 6.03 13.79
C GLY A 93 -18.77 5.41 14.27
N LYS A 94 -19.86 6.13 14.07
CA LYS A 94 -21.20 5.79 14.59
C LYS A 94 -21.91 4.72 13.78
N ALA A 95 -21.44 4.41 12.57
CA ALA A 95 -22.06 3.42 11.70
C ALA A 95 -21.91 1.98 12.23
N GLU A 96 -20.95 1.75 13.14
CA GLU A 96 -20.54 0.41 13.60
C GLU A 96 -20.16 -0.51 12.42
N SER A 97 -19.62 0.09 11.35
CA SER A 97 -19.22 -0.59 10.12
C SER A 97 -18.03 -1.53 10.38
N THR A 98 -17.97 -2.59 9.59
CA THR A 98 -16.89 -3.58 9.63
C THR A 98 -16.48 -3.99 8.23
N ASP A 99 -15.22 -4.33 8.06
CA ASP A 99 -14.72 -5.11 6.93
C ASP A 99 -14.58 -6.57 7.39
N SER A 100 -15.52 -7.42 6.97
CA SER A 100 -15.55 -8.84 7.35
C SER A 100 -14.59 -9.73 6.56
N TYR A 101 -13.92 -9.19 5.53
CA TYR A 101 -13.04 -9.97 4.66
C TYR A 101 -11.67 -9.29 4.45
N PRO A 102 -10.97 -8.85 5.50
CA PRO A 102 -9.73 -8.11 5.34
C PRO A 102 -8.66 -8.96 4.64
N PHE A 103 -7.97 -8.36 3.68
CA PHE A 103 -6.84 -9.02 3.02
C PHE A 103 -5.68 -9.20 4.01
N GLY A 104 -5.01 -10.36 3.95
CA GLY A 104 -3.83 -10.66 4.77
C GLY A 104 -2.55 -9.99 4.26
N GLU A 105 -2.53 -9.50 3.03
CA GLU A 105 -1.40 -8.80 2.41
C GLU A 105 -1.89 -7.66 1.50
N PRO A 106 -1.07 -6.62 1.26
CA PRO A 106 -1.45 -5.51 0.38
C PRO A 106 -1.62 -5.97 -1.07
N LEU A 107 -2.59 -5.39 -1.76
CA LEU A 107 -2.92 -5.71 -3.16
C LEU A 107 -2.06 -4.96 -4.17
N VAL A 108 -1.78 -3.68 -3.90
CA VAL A 108 -1.12 -2.74 -4.81
C VAL A 108 0.18 -2.19 -4.21
N TYR A 109 0.21 -1.97 -2.91
CA TYR A 109 1.34 -1.40 -2.19
C TYR A 109 2.50 -2.37 -2.13
N THR A 110 3.55 -2.08 -2.89
CA THR A 110 4.84 -2.76 -2.78
C THR A 110 5.83 -1.82 -2.07
N PRO A 111 6.29 -2.14 -0.84
CA PRO A 111 7.33 -1.35 -0.20
C PRO A 111 8.57 -1.29 -1.09
N THR A 112 8.96 -0.10 -1.53
CA THR A 112 10.16 0.08 -2.37
C THR A 112 11.46 -0.15 -1.60
N ASP A 113 11.38 -0.38 -0.29
CA ASP A 113 12.52 -0.34 0.62
C ASP A 113 13.44 -1.57 0.56
N GLY A 114 13.22 -2.51 -0.37
CA GLY A 114 13.92 -3.80 -0.39
C GLY A 114 14.56 -4.26 -1.70
N VAL A 115 14.13 -3.82 -2.87
CA VAL A 115 14.85 -4.14 -4.12
C VAL A 115 16.07 -3.24 -4.21
N SER A 116 17.14 -3.64 -3.52
CA SER A 116 18.47 -3.11 -3.72
C SER A 116 18.73 -3.00 -5.22
N LEU A 117 18.83 -1.78 -5.76
CA LEU A 117 19.32 -1.50 -7.12
C LEU A 117 20.63 -2.25 -7.42
N ASN A 118 21.38 -2.64 -6.38
CA ASN A 118 22.54 -3.52 -6.45
C ASN A 118 22.29 -4.81 -7.25
N ILE A 119 21.10 -5.42 -7.19
CA ILE A 119 20.78 -6.68 -7.90
C ILE A 119 20.74 -6.44 -9.43
N LEU A 120 20.30 -5.26 -9.88
CA LEU A 120 20.30 -4.87 -11.29
C LEU A 120 21.71 -4.49 -11.79
N PHE A 121 22.54 -3.88 -10.95
CA PHE A 121 23.87 -3.41 -11.35
C PHE A 121 25.00 -4.44 -11.20
N LEU A 122 24.84 -5.46 -10.35
CA LEU A 122 25.83 -6.55 -10.17
C LEU A 122 26.22 -7.26 -11.49
N PRO A 123 25.27 -7.76 -12.32
CA PRO A 123 25.63 -8.42 -13.57
C PRO A 123 26.29 -7.46 -14.58
N ILE A 124 25.87 -6.20 -14.62
CA ILE A 124 26.47 -5.17 -15.50
C ILE A 124 27.89 -4.83 -15.05
N ALA A 125 28.12 -4.62 -13.75
CA ALA A 125 29.43 -4.34 -13.20
C ALA A 125 30.40 -5.51 -13.41
N LEU A 126 29.95 -6.76 -13.24
CA LEU A 126 30.74 -7.96 -13.53
C LEU A 126 31.10 -8.07 -15.01
N LEU A 127 30.16 -7.77 -15.93
CA LEU A 127 30.42 -7.75 -17.37
C LEU A 127 31.43 -6.67 -17.78
N LEU A 128 31.33 -5.47 -17.20
CA LEU A 128 32.27 -4.38 -17.47
C LEU A 128 33.67 -4.69 -16.91
N LEU A 129 33.75 -5.27 -15.71
CA LEU A 129 35.01 -5.73 -15.11
C LEU A 129 35.65 -6.85 -15.94
N ALA A 130 34.87 -7.83 -16.39
CA ALA A 130 35.34 -8.91 -17.26
C ALA A 130 35.91 -8.36 -18.59
N ARG A 131 35.23 -7.38 -19.22
CA ARG A 131 35.72 -6.71 -20.43
C ARG A 131 37.01 -5.94 -20.17
N PHE A 132 37.11 -5.25 -19.03
CA PHE A 132 38.33 -4.53 -18.63
C PHE A 132 39.51 -5.49 -18.42
N ILE A 133 39.32 -6.58 -17.68
CA ILE A 133 40.33 -7.62 -17.46
C ILE A 133 40.75 -8.25 -18.80
N HIS A 134 39.82 -8.55 -19.70
CA HIS A 134 40.15 -9.10 -21.02
C HIS A 134 41.00 -8.14 -21.86
N ARG A 135 40.62 -6.85 -21.94
CA ARG A 135 41.39 -5.81 -22.66
C ARG A 135 42.79 -5.60 -22.10
N SER A 136 42.94 -5.59 -20.78
CA SER A 136 44.25 -5.43 -20.12
C SER A 136 45.19 -6.61 -20.40
N LYS A 137 44.68 -7.85 -20.42
CA LYS A 137 45.45 -9.04 -20.79
C LYS A 137 45.88 -9.01 -22.27
N SER A 138 44.95 -8.70 -23.19
CA SER A 138 45.25 -8.61 -24.64
C SER A 138 46.35 -7.59 -24.96
N ARG A 139 46.36 -6.42 -24.29
CA ARG A 139 47.43 -5.42 -24.46
C ARG A 139 48.80 -5.91 -23.99
N LYS A 140 48.87 -6.64 -22.87
CA LYS A 140 50.13 -7.20 -22.35
C LYS A 140 50.73 -8.26 -23.28
N THR A 141 49.90 -9.10 -23.91
CA THR A 141 50.37 -10.12 -24.86
C THR A 141 50.93 -9.48 -26.13
N LYS A 142 50.32 -8.39 -26.61
CA LYS A 142 50.79 -7.68 -27.82
C LYS A 142 52.15 -7.00 -27.62
N CYS A 143 52.46 -6.46 -26.43
CA CYS A 143 53.78 -5.88 -26.13
C CYS A 143 54.89 -6.93 -25.98
N ARG A 144 54.54 -8.19 -25.68
CA ARG A 144 55.51 -9.26 -25.44
C ARG A 144 55.97 -9.97 -26.72
N ASN A 145 55.22 -9.84 -27.82
CA ASN A 145 55.53 -10.44 -29.12
C ASN A 145 56.33 -9.50 -30.06
N HIS A 146 56.82 -8.36 -29.55
CA HIS A 146 57.65 -7.38 -30.28
C HIS A 146 59.06 -7.21 -29.68
N LEU A 147 59.48 -8.15 -28.84
CA LEU A 147 60.87 -8.33 -28.35
C LEU A 147 61.37 -9.69 -28.82
#